data_AF-A0AAF0KF22-F1
#
_entry.id   AF-A0AAF0KF22-F1
#
_cell.length_a   1.000
_cell.length_b   1.000
_cell.length_c   1.000
_cell.angle_alpha   90.00
_cell.angle_beta   90.00
_cell.angle_gamma   90.00
#
_symmetry.space_group_name_H-M   'P 1'
#
loop_
_entity.id
_entity.type
_entity.pdbx_description
1 polymer ?
#
loop_
_entity_poly.entity_id
_entity_poly.type
_entity_poly.pdbx_seq_one_letter_code
_entity_poly.pdbx_strand_id
1 'polypeptide(L)'
;MPENEVTARNLLSERTQALGSTGTVVAFHMKAWKHPFLQEFFPQKRFHFVPFQLTPRIFQRTILPLLEAPEKPLVFVWSNNLPDFAAQEIQRLGLKVYFMEDGFIRSLEAHAGYSVPLSLSLDGNRPYFDSRGQSDLEQLLANYDFENDPALMQRAREGMDAVLRQRLTKYNGRLNSPQTPAAQSPSSKKKVLVIGQVEEDASILYGCNRPLTNNDLVRLAAAENPEAEIVYKPHPDVLSRMRREISNPDDVAHLCTIMREKVSLPDALDAADHVYTITSLAGFEALMRGKKVTVIGAPFYAGWGLTDDRQPTGRRGRNLSLEALFAAAYILYPLYFDPGTGKASSFEETIASLVDPHAKPKVSLAGKVKWKPYGTYGLLGWRHLLTPIVARVVAKVGNERDVVQYRSNPACFFKELSDWQFRIIGKALYPFE
;
A
#
# COMPACT_ATOMS: atom_id res chain seq x y z
N MET A 1 -19.91 -22.18 -19.45
CA MET A 1 -19.45 -21.24 -18.39
C MET A 1 -20.26 -19.98 -18.53
N PRO A 2 -20.78 -19.40 -17.44
CA PRO A 2 -21.49 -18.12 -17.49
C PRO A 2 -20.60 -17.04 -18.11
N GLU A 3 -21.18 -16.12 -18.88
CA GLU A 3 -20.47 -15.04 -19.60
C GLU A 3 -19.56 -14.22 -18.67
N ASN A 4 -19.99 -14.01 -17.42
CA ASN A 4 -19.25 -13.26 -16.39
C ASN A 4 -18.01 -13.99 -15.85
N GLU A 5 -18.03 -15.33 -15.73
CA GLU A 5 -16.87 -16.11 -15.27
C GLU A 5 -15.76 -16.08 -16.32
N VAL A 6 -16.16 -16.17 -17.59
CA VAL A 6 -15.26 -15.99 -18.73
C VAL A 6 -14.60 -14.61 -18.67
N THR A 7 -15.35 -13.56 -18.33
CA THR A 7 -14.79 -12.20 -18.15
C THR A 7 -13.72 -12.14 -17.06
N ALA A 8 -13.93 -12.76 -15.90
CA ALA A 8 -12.97 -12.75 -14.79
C ALA A 8 -11.67 -13.50 -15.14
N ARG A 9 -11.78 -14.68 -15.77
CA ARG A 9 -10.61 -15.45 -16.24
C ARG A 9 -9.89 -14.73 -17.37
N ASN A 10 -10.63 -14.09 -18.28
CA ASN A 10 -10.06 -13.28 -19.35
C ASN A 10 -9.28 -12.09 -18.79
N LEU A 11 -9.78 -11.41 -17.77
CA LEU A 11 -9.08 -10.30 -17.12
C LEU A 11 -7.70 -10.72 -16.61
N LEU A 12 -7.62 -11.85 -15.90
CA LEU A 12 -6.34 -12.38 -15.39
C LEU A 12 -5.41 -12.81 -16.53
N SER A 13 -5.95 -13.45 -17.56
CA SER A 13 -5.18 -13.93 -18.72
C SER A 13 -4.63 -12.76 -19.54
N GLU A 14 -5.44 -11.75 -19.83
CA GLU A 14 -5.03 -10.54 -20.53
C GLU A 14 -3.96 -9.77 -19.77
N ARG A 15 -4.11 -9.65 -18.44
CA ARG A 15 -3.08 -9.03 -17.60
C ARG A 15 -1.79 -9.83 -17.65
N THR A 16 -1.86 -11.15 -17.51
CA THR A 16 -0.68 -12.03 -17.59
C THR A 16 0.01 -11.91 -18.95
N GLN A 17 -0.74 -11.91 -20.05
CA GLN A 17 -0.19 -11.74 -21.39
C GLN A 17 0.44 -10.36 -21.59
N ALA A 18 -0.26 -9.29 -21.19
CA ALA A 18 0.24 -7.93 -21.30
C ALA A 18 1.52 -7.72 -20.51
N LEU A 19 1.62 -8.32 -19.31
CA LEU A 19 2.80 -8.21 -18.47
C LEU A 19 3.94 -9.12 -18.95
N GLY A 20 3.64 -10.30 -19.49
CA GLY A 20 4.63 -11.26 -19.97
C GLY A 20 5.26 -10.92 -21.33
N SER A 21 4.62 -10.07 -22.14
CA SER A 21 5.17 -9.67 -23.45
C SER A 21 6.41 -8.78 -23.31
N THR A 22 7.30 -8.80 -24.30
CA THR A 22 8.33 -7.75 -24.41
C THR A 22 7.69 -6.44 -24.84
N GLY A 23 8.18 -5.31 -24.34
CA GLY A 23 7.69 -4.01 -24.78
C GLY A 23 8.09 -2.85 -23.89
N THR A 24 7.69 -1.65 -24.29
CA THR A 24 7.99 -0.41 -23.58
C THR A 24 6.94 -0.10 -22.51
N VAL A 25 7.39 0.38 -21.34
CA VAL A 25 6.52 0.87 -20.26
C VAL A 25 6.84 2.34 -20.00
N VAL A 26 5.83 3.21 -20.05
CA VAL A 26 5.95 4.60 -19.58
C VAL A 26 5.37 4.67 -18.16
N ALA A 27 6.22 4.92 -17.17
CA ALA A 27 5.89 4.75 -15.77
C ALA A 27 5.80 6.09 -15.01
N PHE A 28 4.60 6.43 -14.54
CA PHE A 28 4.28 7.67 -13.83
C PHE A 28 4.33 7.49 -12.31
N HIS A 29 4.79 8.52 -11.61
CA HIS A 29 4.81 8.61 -10.13
C HIS A 29 5.57 7.48 -9.42
N MET A 30 6.58 6.90 -10.07
CA MET A 30 7.49 5.91 -9.50
C MET A 30 8.72 6.60 -8.90
N LYS A 31 8.83 6.67 -7.57
CA LYS A 31 10.04 7.22 -6.89
C LYS A 31 11.30 6.46 -7.32
N ALA A 32 12.44 7.13 -7.37
CA ALA A 32 13.70 6.58 -7.88
C ALA A 32 14.12 5.27 -7.22
N TRP A 33 13.92 5.15 -5.90
CA TRP A 33 14.24 3.92 -5.18
C TRP A 33 13.43 2.70 -5.66
N LYS A 34 12.31 2.90 -6.35
CA LYS A 34 11.50 1.79 -6.91
C LYS A 34 12.02 1.29 -8.24
N HIS A 35 12.81 2.08 -8.96
CA HIS A 35 13.18 1.78 -10.34
C HIS A 35 13.89 0.43 -10.50
N PRO A 36 14.90 0.05 -9.67
CA PRO A 36 15.62 -1.20 -9.88
C PRO A 36 14.75 -2.42 -9.70
N PHE A 37 13.96 -2.49 -8.63
CA PHE A 37 13.15 -3.68 -8.41
C PHE A 37 12.05 -3.80 -9.45
N LEU A 38 11.50 -2.69 -9.96
CA LEU A 38 10.52 -2.75 -11.06
C LEU A 38 11.16 -3.29 -12.35
N GLN A 39 12.40 -2.93 -12.63
CA GLN A 39 13.16 -3.48 -13.75
C GLN A 39 13.54 -4.95 -13.52
N GLU A 40 13.86 -5.35 -12.28
CA GLU A 40 14.13 -6.75 -11.91
C GLU A 40 12.87 -7.62 -11.98
N PHE A 41 11.70 -7.10 -11.60
CA PHE A 41 10.42 -7.82 -11.61
C PHE A 41 9.82 -7.98 -13.00
N PHE A 42 10.12 -7.05 -13.90
CA PHE A 42 9.64 -7.07 -15.29
C PHE A 42 10.83 -6.93 -16.26
N PRO A 43 11.76 -7.91 -16.31
CA PRO A 43 12.99 -7.83 -17.10
C PRO A 43 12.74 -7.75 -18.61
N GLN A 44 11.58 -8.24 -19.07
CA GLN A 44 11.10 -8.15 -20.44
C GLN A 44 10.60 -6.74 -20.84
N LYS A 45 10.46 -5.83 -19.87
CA LYS A 45 9.93 -4.49 -20.09
C LYS A 45 11.04 -3.44 -20.07
N ARG A 46 10.99 -2.52 -21.04
CA ARG A 46 11.85 -1.34 -21.06
C ARG A 46 11.13 -0.15 -20.43
N PHE A 47 11.50 0.18 -19.20
CA PHE A 47 10.90 1.28 -18.44
C PHE A 47 11.44 2.66 -18.85
N HIS A 48 10.54 3.59 -19.10
CA HIS A 48 10.78 5.04 -19.09
C HIS A 48 10.09 5.64 -17.88
N PHE A 49 10.86 5.97 -16.85
CA PHE A 49 10.32 6.58 -15.63
C PHE A 49 10.10 8.08 -15.85
N VAL A 50 8.85 8.50 -15.75
CA VAL A 50 8.43 9.89 -15.95
C VAL A 50 8.83 10.71 -14.71
N PRO A 51 9.49 11.87 -14.88
CA PRO A 51 9.79 12.77 -13.78
C PRO A 51 8.52 13.23 -13.04
N PHE A 52 8.58 13.35 -11.70
CA PHE A 52 7.45 13.82 -10.90
C PHE A 52 7.02 15.25 -11.25
N GLN A 53 7.98 16.12 -11.62
CA GLN A 53 7.70 17.48 -12.04
C GLN A 53 7.41 17.51 -13.53
N LEU A 54 6.17 17.21 -13.86
CA LEU A 54 5.70 17.19 -15.24
C LEU A 54 4.76 18.38 -15.47
N THR A 55 5.21 19.36 -16.26
CA THR A 55 4.31 20.40 -16.78
C THR A 55 3.74 19.94 -18.12
N PRO A 56 2.57 20.46 -18.57
CA PRO A 56 2.01 20.11 -19.87
C PRO A 56 3.01 20.33 -21.03
N ARG A 57 3.80 21.40 -20.98
CA ARG A 57 4.84 21.71 -21.99
C ARG A 57 5.98 20.69 -22.00
N ILE A 58 6.44 20.25 -20.83
CA ILE A 58 7.49 19.23 -20.73
C ILE A 58 6.93 17.88 -21.21
N PHE A 59 5.72 17.51 -20.76
CA PHE A 59 5.04 16.30 -21.18
C PHE A 59 4.91 16.20 -22.70
N GLN A 60 4.40 17.24 -23.35
CA GLN A 60 4.26 17.28 -24.81
C GLN A 60 5.58 17.09 -25.55
N ARG A 61 6.69 17.60 -24.98
CA ARG A 61 8.01 17.53 -25.62
C ARG A 61 8.74 16.22 -25.38
N THR A 62 8.60 15.60 -24.20
CA THR A 62 9.48 14.49 -23.79
C THR A 62 8.76 13.18 -23.57
N ILE A 63 7.47 13.20 -23.20
CA ILE A 63 6.71 11.99 -22.84
C ILE A 63 5.70 11.63 -23.90
N LEU A 64 4.96 12.61 -24.45
CA LEU A 64 3.98 12.36 -25.51
C LEU A 64 4.58 11.63 -26.73
N PRO A 65 5.80 11.95 -27.22
CA PRO A 65 6.41 11.18 -28.31
C PRO A 65 6.66 9.71 -27.97
N LEU A 66 6.89 9.37 -26.68
CA LEU A 66 7.03 7.98 -26.24
C LEU A 66 5.67 7.26 -26.25
N LEU A 67 4.59 7.97 -25.94
CA LEU A 67 3.23 7.45 -25.96
C LEU A 67 2.71 7.26 -27.40
N GLU A 68 3.16 8.10 -28.33
CA GLU A 68 2.81 8.05 -29.77
C GLU A 68 3.71 7.11 -30.58
N ALA A 69 4.58 6.34 -29.92
CA ALA A 69 5.45 5.39 -30.60
C ALA A 69 4.63 4.35 -31.40
N PRO A 70 5.13 3.88 -32.57
CA PRO A 70 4.43 2.89 -33.38
C PRO A 70 4.10 1.61 -32.62
N GLU A 71 5.03 1.17 -31.77
CA GLU A 71 4.78 0.12 -30.79
C GLU A 71 4.13 0.74 -29.55
N LYS A 72 2.83 0.47 -29.36
CA LYS A 72 2.06 1.04 -28.25
C LYS A 72 2.66 0.63 -26.90
N PRO A 73 3.12 1.58 -26.07
CA PRO A 73 3.63 1.25 -24.75
C PRO A 73 2.49 0.88 -23.79
N LEU A 74 2.83 0.15 -22.73
CA LEU A 74 2.00 0.09 -21.53
C LEU A 74 2.25 1.34 -20.68
N VAL A 75 1.22 1.79 -19.98
CA VAL A 75 1.35 2.88 -19.01
C VAL A 75 1.21 2.32 -17.61
N PHE A 76 2.23 2.48 -16.78
CA PHE A 76 2.15 2.12 -15.36
C PHE A 76 2.04 3.40 -14.52
N VAL A 77 1.17 3.40 -13.52
CA VAL A 77 0.96 4.56 -12.63
C VAL A 77 1.04 4.06 -11.20
N TRP A 78 1.88 4.65 -10.34
CA TRP A 78 1.84 4.30 -8.93
C TRP A 78 0.65 4.97 -8.24
N SER A 79 -0.16 4.18 -7.54
CA SER A 79 -1.38 4.64 -6.86
C SER A 79 -2.36 5.30 -7.84
N ASN A 80 -3.16 6.27 -7.41
CA ASN A 80 -4.03 7.06 -8.30
C ASN A 80 -3.48 8.48 -8.52
N ASN A 81 -2.30 8.59 -9.15
CA ASN A 81 -1.59 9.86 -9.33
C ASN A 81 -1.37 10.24 -10.80
N LEU A 82 -2.18 9.78 -11.75
CA LEU A 82 -1.98 10.17 -13.15
C LEU A 82 -2.43 11.63 -13.37
N PRO A 83 -1.57 12.54 -13.89
CA PRO A 83 -2.00 13.91 -14.16
C PRO A 83 -3.08 13.97 -15.25
N ASP A 84 -4.09 14.84 -15.08
CA ASP A 84 -5.25 14.93 -15.99
C ASP A 84 -4.86 15.13 -17.46
N PHE A 85 -3.87 16.01 -17.73
CA PHE A 85 -3.40 16.26 -19.09
C PHE A 85 -2.75 15.02 -19.73
N ALA A 86 -2.12 14.16 -18.92
CA ALA A 86 -1.55 12.91 -19.41
C ALA A 86 -2.65 11.86 -19.60
N ALA A 87 -3.61 11.79 -18.67
CA ALA A 87 -4.75 10.90 -18.75
C ALA A 87 -5.57 11.12 -20.03
N GLN A 88 -5.80 12.37 -20.42
CA GLN A 88 -6.52 12.74 -21.65
C GLN A 88 -5.81 12.21 -22.91
N GLU A 89 -4.49 12.38 -23.02
CA GLU A 89 -3.72 11.89 -24.18
C GLU A 89 -3.63 10.36 -24.20
N ILE A 90 -3.42 9.73 -23.04
CA ILE A 90 -3.40 8.27 -22.90
C ILE A 90 -4.73 7.66 -23.35
N GLN A 91 -5.85 8.28 -22.97
CA GLN A 91 -7.19 7.88 -23.40
C GLN A 91 -7.37 8.10 -24.91
N ARG A 92 -6.95 9.26 -25.45
CA ARG A 92 -7.00 9.56 -26.90
C ARG A 92 -6.27 8.52 -27.73
N LEU A 93 -5.12 8.04 -27.23
CA LEU A 93 -4.28 7.05 -27.90
C LEU A 93 -4.76 5.59 -27.68
N GLY A 94 -5.73 5.39 -26.78
CA GLY A 94 -6.24 4.07 -26.42
C GLY A 94 -5.15 3.17 -25.85
N LEU A 95 -4.30 3.70 -24.97
CA LEU A 95 -3.22 2.94 -24.33
C LEU A 95 -3.74 2.20 -23.10
N LYS A 96 -3.19 1.00 -22.86
CA LYS A 96 -3.53 0.21 -21.67
C LYS A 96 -2.79 0.77 -20.46
N VAL A 97 -3.54 1.10 -19.41
CA VAL A 97 -3.04 1.66 -18.16
C VAL A 97 -3.12 0.59 -17.08
N TYR A 98 -2.10 0.51 -16.24
CA TYR A 98 -2.11 -0.29 -15.02
C TYR A 98 -1.75 0.59 -13.83
N PHE A 99 -2.67 0.66 -12.87
CA PHE A 99 -2.44 1.28 -11.58
C PHE A 99 -1.78 0.28 -10.64
N MET A 100 -0.60 0.63 -10.16
CA MET A 100 0.26 -0.21 -9.36
C MET A 100 0.24 0.23 -7.90
N GLU A 101 0.09 -0.74 -7.01
CA GLU A 101 0.20 -0.55 -5.57
C GLU A 101 0.95 -1.69 -4.90
N ASP A 102 1.38 -1.48 -3.66
CA ASP A 102 1.87 -2.58 -2.83
C ASP A 102 0.75 -3.62 -2.66
N GLY A 103 1.10 -4.92 -2.77
CA GLY A 103 0.17 -5.99 -2.47
C GLY A 103 -0.10 -6.14 -0.96
N PHE A 104 -1.01 -7.04 -0.61
CA PHE A 104 -1.49 -7.19 0.78
C PHE A 104 -0.49 -7.90 1.70
N ILE A 105 0.47 -8.66 1.14
CA ILE A 105 1.65 -9.20 1.83
C ILE A 105 2.88 -8.53 1.23
N ARG A 106 3.39 -7.50 1.91
CA ARG A 106 4.33 -6.58 1.29
C ARG A 106 5.79 -6.89 1.63
N SER A 107 6.16 -7.05 2.90
CA SER A 107 7.58 -7.15 3.26
C SER A 107 7.85 -7.83 4.59
N LEU A 108 9.09 -8.31 4.74
CA LEU A 108 9.69 -8.72 6.02
C LEU A 108 9.87 -7.56 6.99
N GLU A 109 10.03 -6.32 6.51
CA GLU A 109 10.17 -5.17 7.40
C GLU A 109 8.81 -4.66 7.89
N ALA A 110 8.80 -4.04 9.08
CA ALA A 110 7.63 -3.40 9.70
C ALA A 110 7.17 -2.11 8.96
N HIS A 111 7.79 -1.76 7.84
CA HIS A 111 7.50 -0.53 7.11
C HIS A 111 7.78 -0.64 5.61
N ALA A 112 7.18 0.29 4.86
CA ALA A 112 7.31 0.37 3.41
C ALA A 112 8.64 0.98 2.90
N GLY A 113 9.41 1.64 3.76
CA GLY A 113 10.58 2.41 3.34
C GLY A 113 11.72 1.53 2.83
N TYR A 114 12.10 1.69 1.54
CA TYR A 114 13.25 1.05 0.87
C TYR A 114 13.27 -0.47 0.79
N SER A 115 12.43 -1.18 1.54
CA SER A 115 12.26 -2.61 1.39
C SER A 115 11.61 -2.91 0.04
N VAL A 116 12.27 -3.79 -0.72
CA VAL A 116 11.76 -4.34 -1.96
C VAL A 116 10.49 -5.15 -1.62
N PRO A 117 9.35 -4.88 -2.29
CA PRO A 117 8.11 -5.56 -1.96
C PRO A 117 8.12 -7.00 -2.46
N LEU A 118 7.50 -7.90 -1.70
CA LEU A 118 7.23 -9.29 -2.04
C LEU A 118 6.06 -9.43 -3.01
N SER A 119 5.14 -8.45 -3.00
CA SER A 119 3.99 -8.45 -3.89
C SER A 119 3.60 -7.06 -4.34
N LEU A 120 3.07 -6.99 -5.57
CA LEU A 120 2.50 -5.80 -6.19
C LEU A 120 1.10 -6.12 -6.71
N SER A 121 0.19 -5.16 -6.58
CA SER A 121 -1.08 -5.18 -7.30
C SER A 121 -0.95 -4.35 -8.57
N LEU A 122 -1.50 -4.85 -9.68
CA LEU A 122 -1.62 -4.12 -10.94
C LEU A 122 -3.07 -4.22 -11.42
N ASP A 123 -3.73 -3.08 -11.47
CA ASP A 123 -5.15 -2.96 -11.81
C ASP A 123 -5.33 -2.17 -13.11
N GLY A 124 -6.02 -2.75 -14.09
CA GLY A 124 -6.29 -2.14 -15.39
C GLY A 124 -7.31 -1.01 -15.35
N ASN A 125 -8.12 -0.93 -14.27
CA ASN A 125 -9.22 0.02 -14.15
C ASN A 125 -8.93 1.11 -13.11
N ARG A 126 -8.61 0.73 -11.86
CA ARG A 126 -8.29 1.66 -10.76
C ARG A 126 -7.69 0.92 -9.57
N PRO A 127 -6.89 1.55 -8.69
CA PRO A 127 -6.42 0.89 -7.48
C PRO A 127 -7.56 0.31 -6.63
N TYR A 128 -7.32 -0.83 -5.97
CA TYR A 128 -8.31 -1.54 -5.13
C TYR A 128 -8.97 -0.70 -4.02
N PHE A 129 -8.30 0.37 -3.57
CA PHE A 129 -8.82 1.26 -2.54
C PHE A 129 -9.76 2.36 -3.08
N ASP A 130 -9.82 2.56 -4.40
CA ASP A 130 -10.65 3.60 -5.00
C ASP A 130 -12.09 3.11 -5.21
N SER A 131 -12.97 3.49 -4.29
CA SER A 131 -14.36 3.06 -4.25
C SER A 131 -15.29 3.81 -5.22
N ARG A 132 -14.79 4.79 -5.98
CA ARG A 132 -15.61 5.63 -6.87
C ARG A 132 -16.03 4.92 -8.16
N GLY A 133 -15.57 3.70 -8.38
CA GLY A 133 -15.94 2.85 -9.49
C GLY A 133 -15.39 1.44 -9.30
N GLN A 134 -15.50 0.61 -10.34
CA GLN A 134 -15.07 -0.79 -10.28
C GLN A 134 -13.57 -0.92 -10.55
N SER A 135 -12.87 -1.69 -9.72
CA SER A 135 -11.50 -2.15 -9.92
C SER A 135 -11.47 -3.56 -10.53
N ASP A 136 -10.31 -4.01 -11.01
CA ASP A 136 -10.15 -5.41 -11.42
C ASP A 136 -10.42 -6.37 -10.25
N LEU A 137 -10.02 -6.00 -9.03
CA LEU A 137 -10.33 -6.79 -7.82
C LEU A 137 -11.84 -6.88 -7.59
N GLU A 138 -12.57 -5.77 -7.73
CA GLU A 138 -14.04 -5.75 -7.60
C GLU A 138 -14.70 -6.60 -8.70
N GLN A 139 -14.15 -6.61 -9.93
CA GLN A 139 -14.62 -7.50 -11.00
C GLN A 139 -14.38 -8.98 -10.68
N LEU A 140 -13.20 -9.33 -10.15
CA LEU A 140 -12.91 -10.71 -9.72
C LEU A 140 -13.90 -11.16 -8.64
N LEU A 141 -14.12 -10.32 -7.63
CA LEU A 141 -15.04 -10.61 -6.53
C LEU A 141 -16.50 -10.73 -6.99
N ALA A 142 -16.93 -9.86 -7.91
CA ALA A 142 -18.28 -9.90 -8.44
C ALA A 142 -18.53 -11.15 -9.30
N ASN A 143 -17.58 -11.48 -10.18
CA ASN A 143 -17.86 -12.31 -11.35
C ASN A 143 -17.19 -13.69 -11.36
N TYR A 144 -16.17 -13.92 -10.52
CA TYR A 144 -15.52 -15.24 -10.46
C TYR A 144 -16.44 -16.29 -9.83
N ASP A 145 -16.46 -17.49 -10.41
CA ASP A 145 -17.25 -18.62 -9.93
C ASP A 145 -16.48 -19.43 -8.88
N PHE A 146 -16.44 -18.90 -7.66
CA PHE A 146 -15.77 -19.53 -6.53
C PHE A 146 -16.41 -20.86 -6.12
N GLU A 147 -17.71 -21.06 -6.35
CA GLU A 147 -18.43 -22.27 -5.95
C GLU A 147 -18.02 -23.48 -6.79
N ASN A 148 -17.69 -23.25 -8.07
CA ASN A 148 -17.25 -24.29 -8.99
C ASN A 148 -15.72 -24.38 -9.14
N ASP A 149 -14.93 -23.73 -8.26
CA ASP A 149 -13.48 -23.94 -8.16
C ASP A 149 -13.06 -24.44 -6.76
N PRO A 150 -13.36 -25.71 -6.43
CA PRO A 150 -13.04 -26.27 -5.12
C PRO A 150 -11.53 -26.30 -4.83
N ALA A 151 -10.69 -26.36 -5.86
CA ALA A 151 -9.24 -26.37 -5.71
C ALA A 151 -8.73 -25.00 -5.26
N LEU A 152 -9.19 -23.92 -5.89
CA LEU A 152 -8.87 -22.55 -5.46
C LEU A 152 -9.41 -22.29 -4.04
N MET A 153 -10.62 -22.75 -3.74
CA MET A 153 -11.22 -22.54 -2.42
C MET A 153 -10.49 -23.31 -1.32
N GLN A 154 -9.98 -24.52 -1.62
CA GLN A 154 -9.12 -25.24 -0.68
C GLN A 154 -7.78 -24.52 -0.47
N ARG A 155 -7.15 -24.07 -1.55
CA ARG A 155 -5.92 -23.26 -1.51
C ARG A 155 -6.11 -21.98 -0.67
N ALA A 156 -7.26 -21.33 -0.80
CA ALA A 156 -7.61 -20.14 -0.02
C ALA A 156 -7.76 -20.43 1.47
N ARG A 157 -8.43 -21.52 1.85
CA ARG A 157 -8.54 -21.95 3.26
C ARG A 157 -7.16 -22.20 3.88
N GLU A 158 -6.35 -23.03 3.23
CA GLU A 158 -5.01 -23.39 3.71
C GLU A 158 -4.10 -22.16 3.80
N GLY A 159 -4.18 -21.28 2.80
CA GLY A 159 -3.44 -20.03 2.76
C GLY A 159 -3.82 -19.05 3.86
N MET A 160 -5.13 -18.88 4.09
CA MET A 160 -5.64 -18.03 5.17
C MET A 160 -5.23 -18.58 6.54
N ASP A 161 -5.36 -19.89 6.76
CA ASP A 161 -4.92 -20.55 7.98
C ASP A 161 -3.41 -20.38 8.20
N ALA A 162 -2.60 -20.46 7.14
CA ALA A 162 -1.16 -20.24 7.22
C ALA A 162 -0.83 -18.80 7.63
N VAL A 163 -1.47 -17.80 7.00
CA VAL A 163 -1.31 -16.38 7.36
C VAL A 163 -1.65 -16.13 8.82
N LEU A 164 -2.77 -16.67 9.31
CA LEU A 164 -3.21 -16.52 10.69
C LEU A 164 -2.25 -17.20 11.68
N ARG A 165 -1.90 -18.46 11.42
CA ARG A 165 -1.01 -19.27 12.27
C ARG A 165 0.38 -18.64 12.39
N GLN A 166 0.88 -18.07 11.31
CA GLN A 166 2.18 -17.40 11.25
C GLN A 166 2.10 -15.93 11.69
N ARG A 167 0.91 -15.43 12.05
CA ARG A 167 0.64 -14.05 12.46
C ARG A 167 1.09 -13.01 11.42
N LEU A 168 1.00 -13.36 10.14
CA LEU A 168 1.42 -12.47 9.06
C LEU A 168 0.42 -11.32 8.87
N THR A 169 0.96 -10.17 8.49
CA THR A 169 0.25 -8.92 8.15
C THR A 169 0.90 -8.30 6.89
N LYS A 170 0.55 -7.08 6.52
CA LYS A 170 1.18 -6.38 5.38
C LYS A 170 2.68 -6.18 5.60
N TYR A 171 3.08 -5.85 6.82
CA TYR A 171 4.46 -5.56 7.22
C TYR A 171 4.92 -6.48 8.36
N ASN A 172 5.79 -7.44 8.07
CA ASN A 172 6.08 -8.58 8.95
C ASN A 172 7.37 -8.43 9.76
N GLY A 173 7.63 -7.21 10.27
CA GLY A 173 8.82 -6.96 11.07
C GLY A 173 8.92 -7.93 12.24
N ARG A 174 10.06 -8.63 12.34
CA ARG A 174 10.35 -9.49 13.49
C ARG A 174 10.38 -8.63 14.75
N LEU A 175 9.28 -8.59 15.48
CA LEU A 175 9.28 -8.08 16.84
C LEU A 175 10.12 -9.07 17.64
N ASN A 176 11.26 -8.61 18.15
CA ASN A 176 12.05 -9.35 19.13
C ASN A 176 11.28 -9.36 20.45
N SER A 177 10.24 -10.19 20.53
CA SER A 177 9.67 -10.85 21.70
C SER A 177 8.24 -11.26 21.36
N PRO A 178 7.81 -12.49 21.69
CA PRO A 178 6.43 -12.67 22.08
C PRO A 178 6.28 -11.86 23.37
N GLN A 179 5.76 -10.63 23.27
CA GLN A 179 5.07 -10.11 24.43
C GLN A 179 3.79 -10.94 24.51
N THR A 180 3.87 -12.04 25.26
CA THR A 180 2.71 -12.66 25.86
C THR A 180 1.84 -11.50 26.32
N PRO A 181 0.57 -11.39 25.89
CA PRO A 181 -0.32 -10.41 26.48
C PRO A 181 -0.16 -10.62 27.98
N ALA A 182 0.31 -9.59 28.70
CA ALA A 182 0.19 -9.63 30.16
C ALA A 182 -1.25 -10.04 30.38
N ALA A 183 -1.47 -11.17 31.07
CA ALA A 183 -2.79 -11.71 31.29
C ALA A 183 -3.59 -10.62 32.02
N GLN A 184 -4.25 -9.76 31.24
CA GLN A 184 -5.14 -8.77 31.76
C GLN A 184 -6.26 -9.59 32.34
N SER A 185 -6.53 -9.39 33.63
CA SER A 185 -7.68 -9.96 34.31
C SER A 185 -8.87 -9.91 33.34
N PRO A 186 -9.55 -11.04 33.08
CA PRO A 186 -10.62 -11.08 32.09
C PRO A 186 -11.66 -10.05 32.49
N SER A 187 -11.63 -8.91 31.80
CA SER A 187 -12.71 -7.94 31.84
C SER A 187 -13.91 -8.64 31.26
N SER A 188 -15.02 -8.67 31.99
CA SER A 188 -16.29 -9.21 31.47
C SER A 188 -16.88 -8.32 30.37
N LYS A 189 -16.31 -7.14 30.12
CA LYS A 189 -16.79 -6.20 29.11
C LYS A 189 -16.27 -6.56 27.74
N LYS A 190 -17.16 -6.46 26.75
CA LYS A 190 -16.82 -6.53 25.32
C LYS A 190 -15.74 -5.48 24.99
N LYS A 191 -14.71 -5.87 24.26
CA LYS A 191 -13.63 -4.97 23.79
C LYS A 191 -13.87 -4.55 22.35
N VAL A 192 -13.95 -3.24 22.13
CA VAL A 192 -14.10 -2.62 20.80
C VAL A 192 -12.81 -1.94 20.41
N LEU A 193 -12.16 -2.41 19.35
CA LEU A 193 -10.92 -1.84 18.84
C LEU A 193 -11.21 -0.87 17.70
N VAL A 194 -10.70 0.35 17.82
CA VAL A 194 -10.73 1.38 16.77
C VAL A 194 -9.37 1.46 16.11
N ILE A 195 -9.31 1.25 14.80
CA ILE A 195 -8.07 1.28 14.01
C ILE A 195 -7.85 2.69 13.45
N GLY A 196 -6.76 3.33 13.89
CA GLY A 196 -6.31 4.59 13.31
C GLY A 196 -5.57 4.43 11.99
N GLN A 197 -5.71 5.41 11.11
CA GLN A 197 -5.02 5.53 9.83
C GLN A 197 -4.40 6.93 9.69
N VAL A 198 -3.49 7.09 8.73
CA VAL A 198 -3.08 8.42 8.28
C VAL A 198 -4.27 9.04 7.54
N GLU A 199 -4.77 10.19 8.00
CA GLU A 199 -6.04 10.76 7.54
C GLU A 199 -5.99 11.26 6.09
N GLU A 200 -4.78 11.56 5.58
CA GLU A 200 -4.54 11.91 4.18
C GLU A 200 -4.19 10.71 3.28
N ASP A 201 -4.32 9.47 3.78
CA ASP A 201 -4.06 8.28 2.98
C ASP A 201 -4.99 8.22 1.76
N ALA A 202 -4.46 7.80 0.61
CA ALA A 202 -5.21 7.68 -0.63
C ALA A 202 -6.43 6.76 -0.48
N SER A 203 -6.34 5.72 0.37
CA SER A 203 -7.47 4.85 0.67
C SER A 203 -8.60 5.55 1.41
N ILE A 204 -8.34 6.59 2.20
CA ILE A 204 -9.40 7.43 2.80
C ILE A 204 -9.93 8.39 1.75
N LEU A 205 -9.04 9.10 1.04
CA LEU A 205 -9.41 10.08 0.02
C LEU A 205 -10.32 9.49 -1.08
N TYR A 206 -10.06 8.25 -1.50
CA TYR A 206 -10.81 7.58 -2.56
C TYR A 206 -11.78 6.49 -2.06
N GLY A 207 -11.70 6.14 -0.78
CA GLY A 207 -12.59 5.17 -0.14
C GLY A 207 -13.75 5.80 0.62
N CYS A 208 -13.69 7.08 0.98
CA CYS A 208 -14.73 7.77 1.74
C CYS A 208 -15.52 8.75 0.86
N ASN A 209 -16.84 8.77 1.02
CA ASN A 209 -17.72 9.74 0.36
C ASN A 209 -17.89 11.06 1.13
N ARG A 210 -17.32 11.14 2.33
CA ARG A 210 -17.34 12.31 3.21
C ARG A 210 -16.04 12.41 4.02
N PRO A 211 -15.64 13.61 4.47
CA PRO A 211 -14.52 13.77 5.39
C PRO A 211 -14.75 12.98 6.69
N LEU A 212 -13.72 12.26 7.14
CA LEU A 212 -13.73 11.48 8.37
C LEU A 212 -12.36 11.56 9.02
N THR A 213 -12.34 11.82 10.33
CA THR A 213 -11.13 11.72 11.14
C THR A 213 -11.10 10.43 11.95
N ASN A 214 -9.93 10.06 12.46
CA ASN A 214 -9.83 8.95 13.41
C ASN A 214 -10.65 9.21 14.68
N ASN A 215 -10.70 10.45 15.15
CA ASN A 215 -11.48 10.81 16.33
C ASN A 215 -13.00 10.65 16.11
N ASP A 216 -13.49 10.91 14.90
CA ASP A 216 -14.90 10.66 14.56
C ASP A 216 -15.24 9.17 14.63
N LEU A 217 -14.32 8.32 14.19
CA LEU A 217 -14.46 6.87 14.31
C LEU A 217 -14.49 6.42 15.78
N VAL A 218 -13.64 6.99 16.64
CA VAL A 218 -13.65 6.69 18.09
C VAL A 218 -14.97 7.12 18.73
N ARG A 219 -15.44 8.34 18.45
CA ARG A 219 -16.73 8.83 18.96
C ARG A 219 -17.88 7.95 18.55
N LEU A 220 -17.91 7.51 17.28
CA LEU A 220 -18.94 6.60 16.78
C LEU A 220 -18.90 5.24 17.49
N ALA A 221 -17.72 4.64 17.60
CA ALA A 221 -17.56 3.35 18.27
C ALA A 221 -18.01 3.40 19.75
N ALA A 222 -17.65 4.47 20.46
CA ALA A 222 -18.07 4.70 21.84
C ALA A 222 -19.59 4.91 21.96
N ALA A 223 -20.18 5.72 21.08
CA ALA A 223 -21.63 5.99 21.10
C ALA A 223 -22.46 4.73 20.83
N GLU A 224 -22.01 3.85 19.95
CA GLU A 224 -22.73 2.61 19.59
C GLU A 224 -22.49 1.46 20.57
N ASN A 225 -21.47 1.55 21.42
CA ASN A 225 -21.10 0.49 22.36
C ASN A 225 -20.88 1.08 23.78
N PRO A 226 -21.91 1.64 24.43
CA PRO A 226 -21.77 2.38 25.69
C PRO A 226 -21.24 1.54 26.86
N GLU A 227 -21.48 0.22 26.84
CA GLU A 227 -21.03 -0.70 27.89
C GLU A 227 -19.68 -1.37 27.59
N ALA A 228 -19.12 -1.15 26.39
CA ALA A 228 -17.89 -1.77 25.96
C ALA A 228 -16.65 -1.00 26.43
N GLU A 229 -15.53 -1.71 26.52
CA GLU A 229 -14.22 -1.09 26.63
C GLU A 229 -13.76 -0.67 25.23
N ILE A 230 -13.68 0.64 24.99
CA ILE A 230 -13.18 1.18 23.72
C ILE A 230 -11.66 1.31 23.79
N VAL A 231 -10.97 0.68 22.84
CA VAL A 231 -9.52 0.75 22.70
C VAL A 231 -9.19 1.39 21.36
N TYR A 232 -8.48 2.51 21.37
CA TYR A 232 -8.04 3.18 20.15
C TYR A 232 -6.56 2.85 19.89
N LYS A 233 -6.27 2.27 18.72
CA LYS A 233 -4.90 2.05 18.24
C LYS A 233 -4.58 3.07 17.14
N PRO A 234 -3.92 4.19 17.46
CA PRO A 234 -3.57 5.18 16.44
C PRO A 234 -2.50 4.61 15.49
N HIS A 235 -2.44 5.15 14.28
CA HIS A 235 -1.40 4.76 13.34
C HIS A 235 -0.02 5.19 13.88
N PRO A 236 1.04 4.36 13.78
CA PRO A 236 2.38 4.71 14.27
C PRO A 236 2.88 6.06 13.77
N ASP A 237 2.64 6.37 12.48
CA ASP A 237 3.03 7.65 11.87
C ASP A 237 2.27 8.87 12.43
N VAL A 238 1.11 8.68 13.08
CA VAL A 238 0.36 9.73 13.78
C VAL A 238 0.95 9.94 15.18
N LEU A 239 1.20 8.86 15.93
CA LEU A 239 1.80 8.92 17.28
C LEU A 239 3.17 9.59 17.29
N SER A 240 3.97 9.36 16.24
CA SER A 240 5.30 9.95 16.11
C SER A 240 5.30 11.40 15.59
N ARG A 241 4.11 12.01 15.41
CA ARG A 241 3.93 13.36 14.82
C ARG A 241 4.59 13.54 13.45
N MET A 242 4.72 12.44 12.70
CA MET A 242 5.38 12.39 11.39
C MET A 242 4.50 12.92 10.25
N ARG A 243 3.23 13.18 10.54
CA ARG A 243 2.25 13.81 9.65
C ARG A 243 1.59 14.98 10.40
N ARG A 244 0.99 15.89 9.64
CA ARG A 244 0.16 16.95 10.23
C ARG A 244 -0.97 16.28 11.01
N GLU A 245 -1.09 16.58 12.29
CA GLU A 245 -2.22 16.12 13.09
C GLU A 245 -3.48 16.84 12.57
N ILE A 246 -4.28 16.15 11.76
CA ILE A 246 -5.63 16.61 11.40
C ILE A 246 -6.57 16.39 12.58
N SER A 247 -6.37 15.31 13.35
CA SER A 247 -7.00 15.08 14.64
C SER A 247 -5.98 14.66 15.71
N ASN A 248 -6.20 15.09 16.96
CA ASN A 248 -5.36 14.73 18.10
C ASN A 248 -6.01 13.58 18.89
N PRO A 249 -5.36 12.41 19.04
CA PRO A 249 -5.88 11.31 19.86
C PRO A 249 -6.29 11.72 21.29
N ASP A 250 -5.62 12.71 21.89
CA ASP A 250 -5.92 13.17 23.26
C ASP A 250 -7.35 13.72 23.40
N ASP A 251 -7.94 14.26 22.32
CA ASP A 251 -9.28 14.83 22.33
C ASP A 251 -10.38 13.78 22.58
N VAL A 252 -10.07 12.49 22.39
CA VAL A 252 -10.99 11.36 22.60
C VAL A 252 -10.51 10.41 23.69
N ALA A 253 -9.48 10.78 24.46
CA ALA A 253 -8.95 9.96 25.56
C ALA A 253 -9.97 9.72 26.69
N HIS A 254 -10.97 10.59 26.83
CA HIS A 254 -12.06 10.43 27.79
C HIS A 254 -13.10 9.37 27.35
N LEU A 255 -13.04 8.90 26.10
CA LEU A 255 -13.96 7.90 25.53
C LEU A 255 -13.30 6.53 25.36
N CYS A 256 -11.96 6.44 25.43
CA CYS A 256 -11.24 5.21 25.09
C CYS A 256 -9.87 5.11 25.77
N THR A 257 -9.35 3.88 25.83
CA THR A 257 -7.94 3.63 26.13
C THR A 257 -7.11 3.77 24.86
N ILE A 258 -6.19 4.74 24.83
CA ILE A 258 -5.29 4.97 23.69
C ILE A 258 -4.08 4.04 23.81
N MET A 259 -3.93 3.12 22.87
CA MET A 259 -2.83 2.18 22.77
C MET A 259 -1.58 2.87 22.21
N ARG A 260 -0.81 3.51 23.10
CA ARG A 260 0.44 4.22 22.77
C ARG A 260 1.66 3.30 22.70
N GLU A 261 1.59 2.16 23.37
CA GLU A 261 2.68 1.18 23.39
C GLU A 261 2.80 0.44 22.05
N LYS A 262 3.97 -0.14 21.79
CA LYS A 262 4.26 -0.95 20.60
C LYS A 262 3.60 -2.33 20.70
N VAL A 263 2.27 -2.37 20.69
CA VAL A 263 1.49 -3.61 20.54
C VAL A 263 1.41 -3.96 19.06
N SER A 264 1.65 -5.23 18.71
CA SER A 264 1.52 -5.68 17.32
C SER A 264 0.05 -5.59 16.86
N LEU A 265 -0.17 -5.43 15.55
CA LEU A 265 -1.54 -5.45 15.02
C LEU A 265 -2.25 -6.80 15.28
N PRO A 266 -1.61 -7.96 15.06
CA PRO A 266 -2.21 -9.26 15.41
C PRO A 266 -2.66 -9.35 16.88
N ASP A 267 -1.84 -8.92 17.85
CA ASP A 267 -2.20 -8.99 19.27
C ASP A 267 -3.40 -8.08 19.59
N ALA A 268 -3.42 -6.88 19.01
CA ALA A 268 -4.54 -5.96 19.18
C ALA A 268 -5.84 -6.53 18.61
N LEU A 269 -5.78 -7.16 17.43
CA LEU A 269 -6.94 -7.80 16.79
C LEU A 269 -7.43 -9.02 17.58
N ASP A 270 -6.51 -9.88 18.06
CA ASP A 270 -6.87 -11.08 18.81
C ASP A 270 -7.62 -10.75 20.10
N ALA A 271 -7.24 -9.65 20.77
CA ALA A 271 -7.85 -9.15 22.00
C ALA A 271 -9.18 -8.41 21.81
N ALA A 272 -9.59 -8.12 20.57
CA ALA A 272 -10.83 -7.40 20.28
C ALA A 272 -12.01 -8.36 20.02
N ASP A 273 -13.22 -7.95 20.37
CA ASP A 273 -14.45 -8.65 19.98
C ASP A 273 -15.08 -8.03 18.72
N HIS A 274 -14.88 -6.72 18.54
CA HIS A 274 -15.43 -5.93 17.44
C HIS A 274 -14.42 -4.87 17.02
N VAL A 275 -14.17 -4.76 15.72
CA VAL A 275 -13.25 -3.79 15.14
C VAL A 275 -14.00 -2.72 14.36
N TYR A 276 -13.67 -1.46 14.60
CA TYR A 276 -14.11 -0.30 13.82
C TYR A 276 -12.96 0.22 12.97
N THR A 277 -13.20 0.46 11.69
CA THR A 277 -12.21 1.00 10.78
C THR A 277 -12.83 1.90 9.71
N ILE A 278 -12.02 2.79 9.12
CA ILE A 278 -12.43 3.61 7.98
C ILE A 278 -12.25 2.79 6.70
N THR A 279 -11.01 2.55 6.29
CA THR A 279 -10.66 1.80 5.06
C THR A 279 -9.41 0.91 5.25
N SER A 280 -8.96 0.71 6.47
CA SER A 280 -7.69 0.03 6.76
C SER A 280 -7.73 -1.43 6.32
N LEU A 281 -6.61 -1.94 5.81
CA LEU A 281 -6.44 -3.38 5.57
C LEU A 281 -6.63 -4.20 6.86
N ALA A 282 -6.38 -3.60 8.03
CA ALA A 282 -6.59 -4.24 9.32
C ALA A 282 -8.03 -4.73 9.52
N GLY A 283 -9.03 -4.11 8.88
CA GLY A 283 -10.40 -4.62 8.93
C GLY A 283 -10.55 -5.96 8.21
N PHE A 284 -9.86 -6.17 7.09
CA PHE A 284 -9.81 -7.48 6.44
C PHE A 284 -9.06 -8.51 7.29
N GLU A 285 -7.96 -8.10 7.93
CA GLU A 285 -7.22 -8.96 8.86
C GLU A 285 -8.04 -9.34 10.10
N ALA A 286 -8.98 -8.48 10.53
CA ALA A 286 -9.95 -8.76 11.58
C ALA A 286 -11.01 -9.77 11.12
N LEU A 287 -11.50 -9.67 9.89
CA LEU A 287 -12.42 -10.67 9.30
C LEU A 287 -11.78 -12.06 9.27
N MET A 288 -10.52 -12.16 8.82
CA MET A 288 -9.76 -13.41 8.84
C MET A 288 -9.69 -14.05 10.24
N ARG A 289 -9.74 -13.23 11.31
CA ARG A 289 -9.76 -13.68 12.72
C ARG A 289 -11.16 -13.93 13.28
N GLY A 290 -12.18 -13.93 12.43
CA GLY A 290 -13.58 -14.12 12.83
C GLY A 290 -14.14 -12.97 13.68
N LYS A 291 -13.53 -11.78 13.63
CA LYS A 291 -14.01 -10.63 14.41
C LYS A 291 -15.17 -9.95 13.71
N LYS A 292 -16.09 -9.37 14.48
CA LYS A 292 -17.09 -8.45 13.92
C LYS A 292 -16.38 -7.19 13.43
N VAL A 293 -16.71 -6.71 12.24
CA VAL A 293 -16.08 -5.52 11.66
C VAL A 293 -17.14 -4.52 11.18
N THR A 294 -17.05 -3.29 11.69
CA THR A 294 -17.82 -2.14 11.19
C THR A 294 -16.90 -1.24 10.37
N VAL A 295 -17.34 -0.90 9.16
CA VAL A 295 -16.54 -0.16 8.18
C VAL A 295 -17.25 1.13 7.79
N ILE A 296 -16.57 2.26 7.94
CA ILE A 296 -17.18 3.58 7.68
C ILE A 296 -16.97 4.04 6.24
N GLY A 297 -15.79 3.78 5.67
CA GLY A 297 -15.54 4.00 4.24
C GLY A 297 -15.95 2.76 3.42
N ALA A 298 -15.46 2.68 2.19
CA ALA A 298 -15.69 1.56 1.28
C ALA A 298 -14.39 0.90 0.80
N PRO A 299 -13.58 0.28 1.69
CA PRO A 299 -12.41 -0.51 1.29
C PRO A 299 -12.83 -1.72 0.44
N PHE A 300 -11.88 -2.38 -0.22
CA PHE A 300 -12.17 -3.46 -1.18
C PHE A 300 -13.01 -4.63 -0.60
N TYR A 301 -12.91 -4.87 0.71
CA TYR A 301 -13.58 -5.96 1.42
C TYR A 301 -14.99 -5.61 1.94
N ALA A 302 -15.42 -4.35 1.84
CA ALA A 302 -16.77 -3.92 2.21
C ALA A 302 -17.77 -4.16 1.07
N GLY A 303 -19.03 -4.43 1.40
CA GLY A 303 -20.14 -4.61 0.45
C GLY A 303 -20.39 -6.04 -0.01
N TRP A 304 -19.75 -7.03 0.63
CA TRP A 304 -19.83 -8.45 0.26
C TRP A 304 -20.54 -9.34 1.30
N GLY A 305 -21.26 -8.72 2.24
CA GLY A 305 -21.99 -9.43 3.31
C GLY A 305 -21.15 -9.87 4.51
N LEU A 306 -19.87 -9.47 4.57
CA LEU A 306 -18.93 -9.84 5.64
C LEU A 306 -18.75 -8.75 6.70
N THR A 307 -19.21 -7.53 6.44
CA THR A 307 -18.99 -6.34 7.27
C THR A 307 -20.29 -5.58 7.54
N ASP A 308 -20.31 -4.83 8.64
CA ASP A 308 -21.33 -3.80 8.90
C ASP A 308 -20.89 -2.50 8.20
N ASP A 309 -21.39 -2.30 6.98
CA ASP A 309 -20.99 -1.20 6.09
C ASP A 309 -21.83 0.05 6.31
N ARG A 310 -21.16 1.19 6.58
CA ARG A 310 -21.83 2.49 6.77
C ARG A 310 -21.80 3.38 5.53
N GLN A 311 -21.04 2.98 4.51
CA GLN A 311 -21.04 3.60 3.20
C GLN A 311 -21.45 2.58 2.14
N PRO A 312 -22.67 2.66 1.59
CA PRO A 312 -23.09 1.80 0.48
C PRO A 312 -22.33 2.18 -0.80
N THR A 313 -21.91 1.18 -1.57
CA THR A 313 -21.27 1.37 -2.88
C THR A 313 -22.24 1.23 -4.06
N GLY A 314 -23.41 0.62 -3.83
CA GLY A 314 -24.45 0.35 -4.83
C GLY A 314 -24.11 -0.73 -5.86
N ARG A 315 -22.82 -0.99 -6.10
CA ARG A 315 -22.32 -1.97 -7.09
C ARG A 315 -21.99 -3.33 -6.48
N ARG A 316 -21.63 -3.36 -5.19
CA ARG A 316 -21.33 -4.58 -4.45
C ARG A 316 -22.59 -5.04 -3.73
N GLY A 317 -23.05 -6.26 -4.05
CA GLY A 317 -24.30 -6.81 -3.49
C GLY A 317 -24.35 -8.34 -3.50
N ARG A 318 -23.27 -9.00 -3.91
CA ARG A 318 -23.11 -10.45 -3.81
C ARG A 318 -22.60 -10.80 -2.41
N ASN A 319 -23.17 -11.81 -1.78
CA ASN A 319 -22.60 -12.38 -0.56
C ASN A 319 -21.43 -13.30 -0.94
N LEU A 320 -20.27 -13.04 -0.35
CA LEU A 320 -19.08 -13.87 -0.53
C LEU A 320 -18.73 -14.56 0.79
N SER A 321 -18.16 -15.76 0.69
CA SER A 321 -17.44 -16.33 1.81
C SER A 321 -16.13 -15.57 2.02
N LEU A 322 -15.60 -15.66 3.24
CA LEU A 322 -14.32 -15.05 3.59
C LEU A 322 -13.17 -15.65 2.76
N GLU A 323 -13.23 -16.94 2.48
CA GLU A 323 -12.29 -17.66 1.63
C GLU A 323 -12.32 -17.16 0.19
N ALA A 324 -13.49 -16.82 -0.36
CA ALA A 324 -13.61 -16.30 -1.72
C ALA A 324 -12.98 -14.90 -1.82
N LEU A 325 -13.23 -14.06 -0.82
CA LEU A 325 -12.60 -12.75 -0.71
C LEU A 325 -11.07 -12.88 -0.55
N PHE A 326 -10.60 -13.83 0.25
CA PHE A 326 -9.16 -14.13 0.39
C PHE A 326 -8.56 -14.65 -0.92
N ALA A 327 -9.23 -15.57 -1.62
CA ALA A 327 -8.77 -16.12 -2.89
C ALA A 327 -8.55 -15.01 -3.93
N ALA A 328 -9.51 -14.10 -4.08
CA ALA A 328 -9.36 -12.96 -4.97
C ALA A 328 -8.21 -12.05 -4.53
N ALA A 329 -8.20 -11.63 -3.27
CA ALA A 329 -7.29 -10.59 -2.78
C ALA A 329 -5.84 -11.07 -2.61
N TYR A 330 -5.60 -12.32 -2.18
CA TYR A 330 -4.26 -12.82 -1.85
C TYR A 330 -3.72 -13.83 -2.86
N ILE A 331 -4.56 -14.44 -3.71
CA ILE A 331 -4.10 -15.48 -4.64
C ILE A 331 -4.16 -15.02 -6.10
N LEU A 332 -5.30 -14.45 -6.52
CA LEU A 332 -5.53 -14.12 -7.94
C LEU A 332 -5.07 -12.70 -8.31
N TYR A 333 -5.37 -11.72 -7.47
CA TYR A 333 -5.19 -10.32 -7.79
C TYR A 333 -3.73 -9.83 -7.74
N PRO A 334 -2.93 -10.10 -6.69
CA PRO A 334 -1.55 -9.62 -6.62
C PRO A 334 -0.59 -10.49 -7.45
N LEU A 335 0.52 -9.89 -7.84
CA LEU A 335 1.69 -10.56 -8.38
C LEU A 335 2.72 -10.70 -7.26
N TYR A 336 3.36 -11.86 -7.18
CA TYR A 336 4.38 -12.18 -6.18
C TYR A 336 5.76 -12.29 -6.82
N PHE A 337 6.78 -11.85 -6.09
CA PHE A 337 8.16 -11.83 -6.54
C PHE A 337 9.10 -12.24 -5.42
N ASP A 338 10.11 -13.03 -5.75
CA ASP A 338 11.27 -13.22 -4.88
C ASP A 338 12.10 -11.93 -4.88
N PRO A 339 12.26 -11.22 -3.74
CA PRO A 339 12.96 -9.95 -3.74
C PRO A 339 14.42 -10.12 -4.13
N GLY A 340 15.07 -11.23 -3.77
CA GLY A 340 16.49 -11.49 -4.02
C GLY A 340 16.84 -11.53 -5.51
N THR A 341 16.04 -12.28 -6.26
CA THR A 341 16.26 -12.64 -7.66
C THR A 341 15.38 -11.88 -8.65
N GLY A 342 14.29 -11.27 -8.19
CA GLY A 342 13.28 -10.60 -9.02
C GLY A 342 12.34 -11.55 -9.77
N LYS A 343 12.51 -12.87 -9.61
CA LYS A 343 11.67 -13.87 -10.30
C LYS A 343 10.24 -13.85 -9.76
N ALA A 344 9.29 -14.13 -10.64
CA ALA A 344 7.91 -14.39 -10.24
C ALA A 344 7.85 -15.54 -9.22
N SER A 345 6.96 -15.40 -8.25
CA SER A 345 6.71 -16.37 -7.20
C SER A 345 5.21 -16.60 -7.04
N SER A 346 4.84 -17.56 -6.22
CA SER A 346 3.46 -17.78 -5.76
C SER A 346 3.21 -17.15 -4.39
N PHE A 347 1.94 -17.07 -4.02
CA PHE A 347 1.53 -16.69 -2.67
C PHE A 347 2.16 -17.61 -1.61
N GLU A 348 2.13 -18.93 -1.83
CA GLU A 348 2.62 -19.97 -0.92
C GLU A 348 4.13 -19.86 -0.70
N GLU A 349 4.90 -19.74 -1.79
CA GLU A 349 6.35 -19.53 -1.71
C GLU A 349 6.68 -18.23 -0.98
N THR A 350 5.91 -17.17 -1.22
CA THR A 350 6.11 -15.88 -0.55
C THR A 350 5.91 -15.99 0.95
N ILE A 351 4.80 -16.58 1.41
CA ILE A 351 4.55 -16.74 2.86
C ILE A 351 5.56 -17.72 3.50
N ALA A 352 5.99 -18.75 2.77
CA ALA A 352 7.04 -19.66 3.25
C ALA A 352 8.38 -18.92 3.43
N SER A 353 8.73 -18.01 2.53
CA SER A 353 9.94 -17.19 2.64
C SER A 353 9.90 -16.21 3.82
N LEU A 354 8.71 -15.73 4.20
CA LEU A 354 8.53 -14.80 5.31
C LEU A 354 8.85 -15.42 6.66
N VAL A 355 8.63 -16.73 6.81
CA VAL A 355 8.86 -17.46 8.06
C VAL A 355 10.23 -18.11 8.16
N ASP A 356 11.03 -18.08 7.10
CA ASP A 356 12.41 -18.57 7.15
C ASP A 356 13.24 -17.68 8.12
N PRO A 357 13.81 -18.25 9.20
CA PRO A 357 14.63 -17.50 10.16
C PRO A 357 15.87 -16.87 9.52
N HIS A 358 16.34 -17.38 8.38
CA HIS A 358 17.49 -16.86 7.64
C HIS A 358 17.13 -15.82 6.58
N ALA A 359 15.84 -15.59 6.31
CA ALA A 359 15.40 -14.58 5.37
C ALA A 359 15.87 -13.19 5.80
N LYS A 360 16.51 -12.46 4.88
CA LYS A 360 17.00 -11.09 5.10
C LYS A 360 16.16 -10.12 4.28
N PRO A 361 15.74 -8.98 4.86
CA PRO A 361 15.05 -7.95 4.08
C PRO A 361 15.99 -7.43 2.99
N LYS A 362 15.50 -7.39 1.74
CA LYS A 362 16.20 -6.73 0.64
C LYS A 362 15.81 -5.26 0.61
N VAL A 363 16.81 -4.41 0.67
CA VAL A 363 16.68 -2.96 0.56
C VAL A 363 17.08 -2.56 -0.86
N SER A 364 16.25 -1.76 -1.53
CA SER A 364 16.56 -1.26 -2.87
C SER A 364 17.82 -0.39 -2.87
N LEU A 365 18.73 -0.69 -3.81
CA LEU A 365 20.01 0.00 -3.94
C LEU A 365 19.91 1.33 -4.70
N ALA A 366 18.83 1.61 -5.45
CA ALA A 366 18.67 2.88 -6.20
C ALA A 366 18.66 4.13 -5.35
N GLY A 367 18.56 3.97 -4.02
CA GLY A 367 18.68 5.06 -3.10
C GLY A 367 20.11 5.41 -2.73
N LYS A 368 21.14 4.57 -2.86
CA LYS A 368 22.47 4.87 -2.29
C LYS A 368 23.39 5.51 -3.32
N VAL A 369 23.66 6.81 -3.15
CA VAL A 369 24.66 7.51 -3.95
C VAL A 369 26.06 7.03 -3.57
N LYS A 370 26.78 6.47 -4.55
CA LYS A 370 28.23 6.25 -4.41
C LYS A 370 28.93 7.61 -4.33
N TRP A 371 29.96 7.72 -3.51
CA TRP A 371 30.73 8.97 -3.37
C TRP A 371 31.22 9.46 -4.74
N LYS A 372 30.97 10.73 -5.06
CA LYS A 372 31.39 11.36 -6.31
C LYS A 372 32.33 12.53 -6.00
N PRO A 373 33.52 12.60 -6.63
CA PRO A 373 34.47 13.69 -6.40
C PRO A 373 34.08 15.00 -7.09
N TYR A 374 33.13 15.00 -8.02
CA TYR A 374 32.77 16.18 -8.82
C TYR A 374 31.25 16.22 -9.10
N GLY A 375 30.79 17.30 -9.74
CA GLY A 375 29.40 17.45 -10.20
C GLY A 375 28.46 17.94 -9.09
N THR A 376 27.29 17.30 -8.97
CA THR A 376 26.26 17.65 -7.97
C THR A 376 26.79 17.73 -6.53
N TYR A 377 27.85 16.98 -6.20
CA TYR A 377 28.45 16.94 -4.87
C TYR A 377 29.66 17.89 -4.69
N GLY A 378 29.93 18.73 -5.69
CA GLY A 378 31.02 19.71 -5.66
C GLY A 378 32.41 19.12 -5.88
N LEU A 379 33.42 19.99 -6.00
CA LEU A 379 34.83 19.62 -6.14
C LEU A 379 35.30 18.81 -4.91
N LEU A 380 36.00 17.70 -5.15
CA LEU A 380 36.38 16.73 -4.11
C LEU A 380 35.19 16.19 -3.29
N GLY A 381 33.96 16.25 -3.83
CA GLY A 381 32.76 15.71 -3.19
C GLY A 381 32.40 16.34 -1.85
N TRP A 382 32.83 17.57 -1.57
CA TRP A 382 32.70 18.20 -0.24
C TRP A 382 31.25 18.25 0.27
N ARG A 383 30.25 18.29 -0.61
CA ARG A 383 28.83 18.30 -0.22
C ARG A 383 28.37 16.98 0.37
N HIS A 384 29.08 15.86 0.16
CA HIS A 384 28.79 14.62 0.88
C HIS A 384 28.92 14.81 2.41
N LEU A 385 29.79 15.72 2.86
CA LEU A 385 29.98 16.05 4.27
C LEU A 385 28.79 16.82 4.86
N LEU A 386 27.93 17.43 4.03
CA LEU A 386 26.68 18.07 4.47
C LEU A 386 25.61 17.04 4.85
N THR A 387 25.69 15.82 4.33
CA THR A 387 24.71 14.76 4.55
C THR A 387 24.43 14.51 6.05
N PRO A 388 25.41 14.24 6.93
CA PRO A 388 25.12 14.03 8.36
C PRO A 388 24.52 15.27 9.05
N ILE A 389 24.89 16.48 8.62
CA ILE A 389 24.43 17.74 9.23
C ILE A 389 22.98 18.01 8.85
N VAL A 390 22.70 18.04 7.55
CA VAL A 390 21.36 18.29 7.03
C VAL A 390 20.42 17.14 7.40
N ALA A 391 20.90 15.91 7.55
CA ALA A 391 20.09 14.80 8.03
C ALA A 391 19.52 15.06 9.43
N ARG A 392 20.22 15.81 10.29
CA ARG A 392 19.66 16.22 11.60
C ARG A 392 18.55 17.26 11.46
N VAL A 393 18.63 18.11 10.44
CA VAL A 393 17.57 19.08 10.12
C VAL A 393 16.36 18.35 9.53
N VAL A 394 16.59 17.44 8.58
CA VAL A 394 15.56 16.56 8.03
C VAL A 394 14.92 15.72 9.13
N ALA A 395 15.67 15.26 10.13
CA ALA A 395 15.11 14.54 11.28
C ALA A 395 14.22 15.41 12.19
N LYS A 396 14.42 16.74 12.20
CA LYS A 396 13.60 17.68 12.97
C LYS A 396 12.34 18.11 12.22
N VAL A 397 12.41 18.16 10.90
CA VAL A 397 11.35 18.71 10.03
C VAL A 397 10.52 17.60 9.37
N GLY A 398 11.15 16.46 9.09
CA GLY A 398 10.55 15.28 8.46
C GLY A 398 10.63 14.05 9.36
N ASN A 399 10.40 12.87 8.77
CA ASN A 399 10.33 11.61 9.51
C ASN A 399 11.60 10.74 9.39
N GLU A 400 11.69 9.64 10.15
CA GLU A 400 12.82 8.71 10.06
C GLU A 400 13.02 8.16 8.63
N ARG A 401 11.93 7.96 7.87
CA ARG A 401 12.02 7.52 6.45
C ARG A 401 12.60 8.61 5.56
N ASP A 402 12.29 9.88 5.81
CA ASP A 402 12.88 11.03 5.10
C ASP A 402 14.37 11.14 5.42
N VAL A 403 14.76 10.87 6.66
CA VAL A 403 16.19 10.83 7.05
C VAL A 403 16.90 9.70 6.34
N VAL A 404 16.31 8.50 6.27
CA VAL A 404 16.87 7.38 5.52
C VAL A 404 16.95 7.71 4.01
N GLN A 405 15.88 8.30 3.44
CA GLN A 405 15.83 8.74 2.04
C GLN A 405 16.91 9.77 1.72
N TYR A 406 17.01 10.76 2.59
CA TYR A 406 17.96 11.84 2.44
C TYR A 406 19.40 11.32 2.56
N ARG A 407 19.68 10.47 3.56
CA ARG A 407 21.02 9.88 3.74
C ARG A 407 21.42 8.98 2.58
N SER A 408 20.47 8.30 1.97
CA SER A 408 20.77 7.43 0.83
C SER A 408 21.09 8.28 -0.40
N ASN A 409 20.23 9.23 -0.78
CA ASN A 409 20.41 10.09 -1.95
C ASN A 409 19.94 11.53 -1.66
N PRO A 410 20.84 12.39 -1.14
CA PRO A 410 20.51 13.76 -0.77
C PRO A 410 19.90 14.59 -1.91
N ALA A 411 20.47 14.50 -3.12
CA ALA A 411 20.05 15.28 -4.27
C ALA A 411 18.67 14.83 -4.78
N CYS A 412 18.46 13.51 -4.89
CA CYS A 412 17.18 12.97 -5.34
C CYS A 412 16.07 13.15 -4.31
N PHE A 413 16.38 13.06 -3.00
CA PHE A 413 15.41 13.31 -1.94
C PHE A 413 14.73 14.67 -2.12
N PHE A 414 15.52 15.75 -2.21
CA PHE A 414 14.95 17.07 -2.38
C PHE A 414 14.19 17.21 -3.70
N LYS A 415 14.70 16.61 -4.79
CA LYS A 415 14.05 16.66 -6.10
C LYS A 415 12.65 16.04 -6.08
N GLU A 416 12.41 15.02 -5.27
CA GLU A 416 11.12 14.31 -5.19
C GLU A 416 10.14 14.92 -4.17
N LEU A 417 10.53 15.96 -3.44
CA LEU A 417 9.62 16.63 -2.51
C LEU A 417 8.51 17.37 -3.25
N SER A 418 7.29 17.30 -2.73
CA SER A 418 6.12 18.00 -3.25
C SER A 418 6.27 19.52 -3.10
N ASP A 419 6.78 19.98 -1.95
CA ASP A 419 6.98 21.40 -1.66
C ASP A 419 8.06 22.02 -2.57
N TRP A 420 7.74 23.17 -3.17
CA TRP A 420 8.67 23.89 -4.03
C TRP A 420 9.78 24.60 -3.25
N GLN A 421 9.54 25.01 -2.01
CA GLN A 421 10.52 25.68 -1.16
C GLN A 421 11.67 24.73 -0.81
N PHE A 422 11.34 23.51 -0.35
CA PHE A 422 12.35 22.50 -0.06
C PHE A 422 13.13 22.08 -1.29
N ARG A 423 12.50 22.10 -2.48
CA ARG A 423 13.21 21.87 -3.75
C ARG A 423 14.22 22.95 -4.08
N ILE A 424 13.91 24.22 -3.83
CA ILE A 424 14.87 25.33 -4.02
C ILE A 424 16.07 25.15 -3.09
N ILE A 425 15.81 24.85 -1.82
CA ILE A 425 16.88 24.56 -0.84
C ILE A 425 17.74 23.40 -1.35
N GLY A 426 17.10 22.32 -1.82
CA GLY A 426 17.79 21.18 -2.40
C GLY A 426 18.66 21.52 -3.61
N LYS A 427 18.17 22.35 -4.53
CA LYS A 427 18.93 22.79 -5.71
C LYS A 427 20.14 23.66 -5.33
N ALA A 428 20.03 24.46 -4.26
CA ALA A 428 21.15 25.25 -3.75
C ALA A 428 22.20 24.35 -3.07
N LEU A 429 21.76 23.37 -2.27
CA LEU A 429 22.64 22.43 -1.57
C LEU A 429 23.31 21.45 -2.53
N TYR A 430 22.56 20.94 -3.51
CA TYR A 430 22.93 19.89 -4.46
C TYR A 430 22.54 20.33 -5.88
N PRO A 431 23.34 21.19 -6.53
CA PRO A 431 23.03 21.66 -7.88
C PRO A 431 22.98 20.49 -8.86
N PHE A 432 21.94 20.45 -9.67
CA PHE A 432 21.78 19.42 -10.70
C PHE A 432 22.83 19.61 -11.80
N GLU A 433 23.37 18.49 -12.30
CA GLU A 433 24.15 18.48 -13.54
C GLU A 433 23.28 18.84 -14.74
#